data_AF-A0A2V9CGM7-F1
#
_entry.id   AF-A0A2V9CGM7-F1
#
_cell.length_a   1.000
_cell.length_b   1.000
_cell.length_c   1.000
_cell.angle_alpha   90.00
_cell.angle_beta   90.00
_cell.angle_gamma   90.00
#
_symmetry.space_group_name_H-M   'P 1'
#
loop_
_entity.id
_entity.type
_entity.pdbx_description
1 polymer ?
#
loop_
_entity_poly.entity_id
_entity_poly.type
_entity_poly.pdbx_seq_one_letter_code
_entity_poly.pdbx_strand_id
1 'polypeptide(L)' 'MNTNLKFPKTLQEAVTFFSDPQKTFDYAVLLRWPDSKVACPRCGAMEHSFISTRRIWFCKGCKK' A
#
# COMPACT_ATOMS: atom_id res chain seq x y z
N MET A 1 -12.44 -0.38 -0.34
CA MET A 1 -11.53 -0.45 -1.50
C MET A 1 -11.69 -1.82 -2.12
N ASN A 2 -11.94 -1.90 -3.43
CA ASN A 2 -12.29 -3.17 -4.10
C ASN A 2 -11.05 -4.08 -4.15
N THR A 3 -11.07 -5.17 -3.37
CA THR A 3 -10.00 -6.15 -3.20
C THR A 3 -9.95 -7.17 -4.34
N ASN A 4 -9.94 -6.70 -5.60
CA ASN A 4 -9.81 -7.57 -6.77
C ASN A 4 -8.61 -7.14 -7.62
N LEU A 5 -7.43 -7.13 -6.99
CA LEU A 5 -6.16 -6.98 -7.70
C LEU A 5 -5.83 -8.31 -8.37
N LYS A 6 -6.06 -8.39 -9.68
CA LYS A 6 -5.60 -9.52 -10.49
C LYS A 6 -4.08 -9.46 -10.59
N PHE A 7 -3.40 -10.32 -9.85
CA PHE A 7 -1.95 -10.38 -9.89
C PHE A 7 -1.44 -10.89 -11.24
N PRO A 8 -0.36 -10.31 -11.78
CA PRO A 8 0.27 -10.78 -13.01
C PRO A 8 0.85 -12.17 -12.79
N LYS A 9 0.67 -13.05 -13.78
CA LYS A 9 1.18 -14.44 -13.75
C LYS A 9 2.44 -14.63 -14.60
N THR A 10 2.68 -13.72 -15.54
CA THR A 10 3.84 -13.74 -16.43
C THR A 10 4.70 -12.50 -16.24
N LEU A 11 5.96 -12.56 -16.70
CA LEU A 11 6.86 -11.41 -16.63
C LEU A 11 6.35 -10.23 -17.45
N GLN A 12 5.80 -10.47 -18.65
CA GLN A 12 5.24 -9.41 -19.50
C GLN A 12 4.04 -8.72 -18.83
N GLU A 13 3.15 -9.51 -18.21
CA GLU A 13 2.05 -8.96 -17.41
C GLU A 13 2.57 -8.16 -16.22
N ALA A 14 3.64 -8.60 -15.55
CA ALA A 14 4.22 -7.88 -14.42
C ALA A 14 4.79 -6.52 -14.87
N VAL A 15 5.53 -6.48 -15.97
CA VAL A 15 6.03 -5.22 -16.56
C VAL A 15 4.88 -4.26 -16.86
N THR A 16 3.77 -4.76 -17.40
CA THR A 16 2.59 -3.94 -17.73
C THR A 16 1.78 -3.55 -16.49
N PHE A 17 1.71 -4.41 -15.47
CA PHE A 17 0.96 -4.16 -14.24
C PHE A 17 1.65 -3.13 -13.37
N PHE A 18 2.97 -3.26 -13.18
CA PHE A 18 3.78 -2.37 -12.35
C PHE A 18 4.23 -1.08 -13.07
N SER A 19 3.91 -0.91 -14.35
CA SER A 19 4.07 0.38 -15.02
C SER A 19 3.04 1.41 -14.57
N ASP A 20 1.89 0.97 -14.04
CA ASP A 20 0.89 1.82 -13.41
C ASP A 20 1.32 2.15 -11.97
N PRO A 21 1.58 3.43 -11.66
CA PRO A 21 1.98 3.81 -10.31
C PRO A 21 0.93 3.47 -9.27
N GLN A 22 -0.37 3.57 -9.57
CA GLN A 22 -1.44 3.30 -8.61
C GLN A 22 -1.49 1.81 -8.26
N LYS A 23 -1.43 0.92 -9.26
CA LYS A 23 -1.39 -0.54 -9.03
C LYS A 23 -0.14 -0.95 -8.24
N THR A 24 1.00 -0.35 -8.55
CA THR A 24 2.25 -0.58 -7.82
C THR A 24 2.13 -0.18 -6.36
N PHE A 25 1.50 0.97 -6.11
CA PHE A 25 1.27 1.43 -4.75
C PHE A 25 0.30 0.53 -3.99
N ASP A 26 -0.85 0.20 -4.57
CA ASP A 26 -1.86 -0.67 -3.95
C ASP A 26 -1.27 -2.06 -3.66
N TYR A 27 -0.42 -2.57 -4.55
CA TYR A 27 0.35 -3.80 -4.32
C TYR A 27 1.29 -3.66 -3.11
N ALA A 28 2.06 -2.58 -3.03
CA ALA A 28 2.99 -2.34 -1.92
C ALA A 28 2.27 -2.17 -0.57
N VAL A 29 1.03 -1.65 -0.59
CA VAL A 29 0.16 -1.55 0.58
C VAL A 29 -0.27 -2.94 1.04
N LEU A 30 -0.80 -3.76 0.13
CA LEU A 30 -1.19 -5.14 0.44
C LEU A 30 -0.01 -5.98 0.95
N LEU A 31 1.17 -5.80 0.36
CA LEU A 31 2.38 -6.49 0.79
C LEU A 31 2.73 -6.16 2.25
N ARG A 32 2.47 -4.91 2.68
CA ARG A 32 2.76 -4.46 4.04
C ARG A 32 1.65 -4.76 5.04
N TRP A 33 0.41 -4.64 4.59
CA TRP A 33 -0.80 -4.85 5.38
C TRP A 33 -1.73 -5.81 4.61
N PRO A 34 -1.52 -7.13 4.75
CA PRO A 34 -2.28 -8.13 4.00
C PRO A 34 -3.78 -8.11 4.28
N ASP A 35 -4.19 -7.68 5.47
CA ASP A 35 -5.58 -7.51 5.88
C ASP A 35 -6.18 -6.15 5.46
N SER A 36 -5.43 -5.36 4.69
CA SER A 36 -5.76 -3.99 4.27
C SER A 36 -5.99 -3.01 5.43
N LYS A 37 -5.57 -3.36 6.65
CA LYS A 37 -5.63 -2.46 7.80
C LYS A 37 -4.30 -1.77 7.98
N VAL A 38 -4.24 -0.51 7.56
CA VAL A 38 -3.02 0.29 7.69
C VAL A 38 -2.78 0.58 9.17
N ALA A 39 -1.74 -0.07 9.71
CA ALA A 39 -1.27 0.12 11.08
C ALA A 39 0.18 0.58 11.05
N CYS A 40 0.59 1.42 12.01
CA CYS A 40 2.00 1.77 12.12
C CYS A 40 2.84 0.52 12.43
N PRO A 41 3.84 0.16 11.62
CA PRO A 41 4.67 -1.03 11.88
C PRO A 41 5.58 -0.86 13.11
N ARG A 42 5.72 0.36 13.63
CA ARG A 42 6.56 0.68 14.79
C ARG A 42 5.80 0.59 16.11
N CYS A 43 4.60 1.15 16.18
CA CYS A 43 3.83 1.24 17.43
C CYS A 43 2.45 0.57 17.38
N GLY A 44 2.05 0.00 16.24
CA GLY A 44 0.75 -0.65 16.07
C GLY A 44 -0.45 0.29 16.02
N ALA A 45 -0.27 1.61 16.16
CA ALA A 45 -1.37 2.56 16.13
C ALA A 45 -2.08 2.56 14.76
N MET A 46 -3.42 2.58 14.81
CA MET A 46 -4.30 2.66 13.65
C MET A 46 -4.57 4.10 13.20
N GLU A 47 -4.26 5.07 14.05
CA GLU A 47 -4.45 6.48 13.72
C GLU A 47 -3.29 7.02 12.89
N HIS A 48 -3.60 7.41 11.66
CA HIS A 48 -2.64 7.94 10.71
C HIS A 48 -3.27 9.01 9.81
N SER A 49 -2.45 9.88 9.25
CA SER A 49 -2.81 10.71 8.09
C SER A 49 -2.13 10.17 6.83
N PHE A 50 -2.75 10.38 5.68
CA PHE A 50 -2.19 9.97 4.39
C PHE A 50 -1.76 11.19 3.59
N ILE A 51 -0.48 11.25 3.23
CA ILE A 51 0.12 12.33 2.44
C ILE A 51 0.08 11.88 0.97
N SER A 52 -0.99 12.24 0.26
CA SER A 52 -1.29 11.77 -1.10
C SER A 52 -0.19 12.10 -2.13
N THR A 53 0.45 13.27 -2.01
CA THR A 53 1.51 13.73 -2.93
C THR A 53 2.75 12.85 -2.92
N ARG A 54 3.04 12.16 -1.81
CA ARG A 54 4.19 11.26 -1.64
C ARG A 54 3.79 9.81 -1.40
N ARG A 55 2.49 9.56 -1.23
CA ARG A 55 1.90 8.26 -0.90
C ARG A 55 2.47 7.63 0.36
N ILE A 56 2.51 8.42 1.44
CA ILE A 56 3.05 8.03 2.75
C ILE A 56 1.97 8.08 3.82
N TRP A 57 1.97 7.12 4.73
CA TRP A 57 1.20 7.17 5.98
C TRP A 57 2.05 7.76 7.10
N PHE A 58 1.57 8.84 7.68
CA PHE A 58 2.17 9.46 8.86
C PHE A 58 1.41 9.00 10.11
N CYS A 59 2.11 8.34 11.03
CA CYS A 59 1.48 7.82 12.25
C CYS A 59 1.22 8.95 13.25
N LYS A 60 -0.02 9.07 13.74
CA LYS A 60 -0.36 10.06 14.77
C LYS A 60 0.07 9.65 16.18
N GLY A 61 0.24 8.35 16.42
CA GLY A 61 0.68 7.80 17.70
C GLY A 61 2.15 8.08 18.00
N CYS A 62 3.07 7.54 17.18
CA CYS A 62 4.50 7.76 17.39
C CYS A 62 5.03 9.06 16.77
N LYS A 63 4.28 9.68 15.83
CA LYS A 63 4.67 10.91 15.12
C LYS A 63 6.03 10.78 14.43
N LYS A 64 6.36 9.58 13.99
CA LYS A 64 7.57 9.21 13.25
C LYS A 64 7.21 8.73 11.85
#